data_AF-A0A0C3PHQ7-F1
#
_entry.id   AF-A0A0C3PHQ7-F1
#
_cell.length_a   1.000
_cell.length_b   1.000
_cell.length_c   1.000
_cell.angle_alpha   90.00
_cell.angle_beta   90.00
_cell.angle_gamma   90.00
#
_symmetry.space_group_name_H-M   'P 1'
#
loop_
_entity.id
_entity.type
_entity.pdbx_description
1 polymer ?
#
loop_
_entity_poly.entity_id
_entity_poly.type
_entity_poly.pdbx_seq_one_letter_code
_entity_poly.pdbx_strand_id
1 'polypeptide(L)'
;MSGTCEPSHDYFTDILTAGLCVGLVVSYLPQHLRIIYAKSSEGFSPWFLLLGSISSASAALNIVVKQWEVVKCCRVISVGSCIEETAGIFQLALLWFLFTMILVLYMMYYPVHLKYVTVDLDSQDGHPPQHVQTNVKQEEWRLSIALSWVVFLYTLLLLFVTFLLLGLPASSPRYTQQSLWATFLGLSSTFIAMFQYLPQIKHTYQHKVVGALSIPMMCIQTPGAVFMVLSIALRPGTNWTTWSTYAVAGVLQGSLLVMCIMWRARQRKLGIDDFGNPIEPFATPTDEPRRTRSRNCLRGRADGFSRAGCS
;
A
#
# COMPACT_ATOMS: atom_id res chain seq x y z
N MET A 1 -16.24 -33.95 -18.78
CA MET A 1 -15.12 -34.91 -18.72
C MET A 1 -14.99 -35.32 -17.27
N SER A 2 -15.27 -36.58 -16.96
CA SER A 2 -15.12 -37.14 -15.62
C SER A 2 -13.64 -37.25 -15.32
N GLY A 3 -13.08 -36.25 -14.63
CA GLY A 3 -11.67 -36.19 -14.30
C GLY A 3 -11.35 -37.18 -13.19
N THR A 4 -10.49 -38.15 -13.48
CA THR A 4 -9.75 -38.89 -12.45
C THR A 4 -8.91 -37.88 -11.65
N CYS A 5 -9.13 -37.80 -10.34
CA CYS A 5 -8.32 -37.00 -9.44
C CYS A 5 -7.00 -37.73 -9.18
N GLU A 6 -6.04 -37.63 -10.11
CA GLU A 6 -4.68 -38.09 -9.91
C GLU A 6 -3.81 -36.96 -9.35
N PRO A 7 -3.08 -37.18 -8.25
CA PRO A 7 -2.14 -36.19 -7.72
C PRO A 7 -0.97 -36.00 -8.69
N SER A 8 -0.69 -34.75 -9.08
CA SER A 8 0.39 -34.38 -9.99
C SER A 8 1.45 -33.58 -9.23
N HIS A 9 2.48 -34.27 -8.73
CA HIS A 9 3.57 -33.63 -7.99
C HIS A 9 4.50 -32.83 -8.90
N ASP A 10 4.35 -31.51 -8.94
CA ASP A 10 5.30 -30.58 -9.57
C ASP A 10 6.10 -29.81 -8.51
N TYR A 11 7.17 -30.45 -8.05
CA TYR A 11 8.09 -29.91 -7.04
C TYR A 11 8.64 -28.51 -7.42
N PHE A 12 8.81 -28.22 -8.70
CA PHE A 12 9.33 -26.90 -9.11
C PHE A 12 8.30 -25.80 -8.85
N THR A 13 7.05 -26.01 -9.29
CA THR A 13 5.95 -25.06 -9.08
C THR A 13 5.64 -24.88 -7.60
N ASP A 14 5.74 -25.94 -6.80
CA ASP A 14 5.50 -25.89 -5.36
C ASP A 14 6.58 -25.12 -4.60
N ILE A 15 7.86 -25.39 -4.87
CA ILE A 15 8.98 -24.65 -4.26
C ILE A 15 8.91 -23.17 -4.66
N LEU A 16 8.64 -22.89 -5.95
CA LEU A 16 8.47 -21.54 -6.45
C LEU A 16 7.36 -20.81 -5.70
N THR A 17 6.21 -21.46 -5.53
CA THR A 17 5.04 -20.90 -4.85
C THR A 17 5.29 -20.68 -3.37
N ALA A 18 5.92 -21.63 -2.68
CA ALA A 18 6.31 -21.48 -1.27
C ALA A 18 7.27 -20.29 -1.08
N GLY A 19 8.28 -20.17 -1.94
CA GLY A 19 9.19 -19.03 -1.95
C GLY A 19 8.47 -17.70 -2.19
N LEU A 20 7.49 -17.68 -3.10
CA LEU A 20 6.66 -16.50 -3.36
C LEU A 20 5.79 -16.13 -2.14
N CYS A 21 5.18 -17.09 -1.45
CA CYS A 21 4.43 -16.83 -0.21
C CYS A 21 5.32 -16.20 0.87
N VAL A 22 6.54 -16.70 1.07
CA VAL A 22 7.51 -16.11 2.01
C VAL A 22 7.88 -14.70 1.57
N GLY A 23 8.20 -14.50 0.29
CA GLY A 23 8.51 -13.19 -0.29
C GLY A 23 7.39 -12.17 -0.12
N LEU A 24 6.13 -12.59 -0.27
CA LEU A 24 4.95 -11.76 -0.01
C LEU A 24 4.92 -11.30 1.45
N VAL A 25 5.02 -12.20 2.42
CA VAL A 25 5.02 -11.84 3.85
C VAL A 25 6.17 -10.88 4.17
N VAL A 26 7.38 -11.20 3.73
CA VAL A 26 8.58 -10.37 3.97
C VAL A 26 8.46 -8.99 3.33
N SER A 27 7.83 -8.87 2.16
CA SER A 27 7.65 -7.58 1.49
C SER A 27 6.60 -6.68 2.16
N TYR A 28 5.47 -7.25 2.61
CA TYR A 28 4.37 -6.48 3.20
C TYR A 28 4.61 -6.14 4.67
N LEU A 29 5.30 -7.00 5.41
CA LEU A 29 5.50 -6.84 6.85
C LEU A 29 6.14 -5.50 7.24
N PRO A 30 7.25 -5.03 6.62
CA PRO A 30 7.83 -3.73 6.93
C PRO A 30 6.84 -2.58 6.75
N GLN A 31 5.95 -2.69 5.77
CA GLN A 31 4.95 -1.66 5.50
C GLN A 31 3.85 -1.64 6.57
N HIS A 32 3.36 -2.81 6.98
CA HIS A 32 2.40 -2.93 8.08
C HIS A 32 2.99 -2.39 9.38
N LEU A 33 4.22 -2.79 9.70
CA LEU A 33 4.93 -2.33 10.89
C LEU A 33 5.15 -0.80 10.87
N ARG A 34 5.51 -0.22 9.73
CA ARG A 34 5.67 1.24 9.61
C ARG A 34 4.39 1.99 9.98
N ILE A 35 3.23 1.55 9.50
CA ILE A 35 1.94 2.19 9.84
C ILE A 35 1.63 2.01 11.34
N ILE A 36 1.84 0.80 11.87
CA ILE A 36 1.54 0.48 13.28
C ILE A 36 2.44 1.27 14.24
N TYR A 37 3.74 1.37 13.96
CA TYR A 37 4.69 2.09 14.79
C TYR A 37 4.59 3.60 14.64
N ALA A 38 4.38 4.11 13.42
CA ALA A 38 4.18 5.54 13.21
C ALA A 38 2.83 6.04 13.73
N LYS A 39 1.85 5.14 13.92
CA LYS A 39 0.48 5.47 14.31
C LYS A 39 -0.16 6.53 13.39
N SER A 40 0.31 6.61 12.15
CA SER A 40 -0.14 7.55 11.14
C SER A 40 -0.16 6.88 9.78
N SER A 41 -1.18 7.22 9.00
CA SER A 41 -1.39 6.79 7.61
C SER A 41 -1.14 7.94 6.63
N GLU A 42 -0.29 8.91 6.99
CA GLU A 42 0.05 10.05 6.14
C GLU A 42 0.75 9.63 4.83
N GLY A 43 0.38 10.31 3.74
CA GLY A 43 0.96 10.14 2.42
C GLY A 43 0.48 8.91 1.63
N PHE A 44 -0.48 8.14 2.16
CA PHE A 44 -1.19 7.14 1.37
C PHE A 44 -2.34 7.78 0.58
N SER A 45 -2.51 7.35 -0.66
CA SER A 45 -3.68 7.72 -1.47
C SER A 45 -4.85 6.76 -1.19
N PRO A 46 -6.01 7.24 -0.70
CA PRO A 46 -7.18 6.39 -0.48
C PRO A 46 -7.69 5.73 -1.77
N TRP A 47 -7.61 6.41 -2.90
CA TRP A 47 -7.95 5.85 -4.21
C TRP A 47 -7.05 4.69 -4.61
N PHE A 48 -5.75 4.79 -4.36
CA PHE A 48 -4.81 3.71 -4.65
C PHE A 48 -5.13 2.46 -3.82
N LEU A 49 -5.41 2.62 -2.53
CA LEU A 49 -5.76 1.52 -1.63
C LEU A 49 -7.12 0.89 -1.98
N LEU A 50 -8.10 1.70 -2.39
CA LEU A 50 -9.39 1.24 -2.88
C LEU A 50 -9.22 0.37 -4.14
N LEU A 51 -8.64 0.94 -5.20
CA LEU A 51 -8.51 0.27 -6.49
C LEU A 51 -7.66 -0.98 -6.38
N GLY A 52 -6.60 -0.95 -5.57
CA GLY A 52 -5.79 -2.13 -5.29
C GLY A 52 -6.54 -3.22 -4.53
N SER A 53 -7.40 -2.86 -3.58
CA SER A 53 -8.18 -3.86 -2.82
C SER A 53 -9.24 -4.52 -3.71
N ILE A 54 -9.92 -3.73 -4.55
CA ILE A 54 -10.90 -4.24 -5.52
C ILE A 54 -10.21 -5.12 -6.58
N SER A 55 -9.09 -4.67 -7.15
CA SER A 55 -8.32 -5.44 -8.15
C SER A 55 -7.81 -6.76 -7.57
N SER A 56 -7.19 -6.74 -6.38
CA SER A 56 -6.65 -7.94 -5.74
C SER A 56 -7.74 -8.93 -5.30
N ALA A 57 -8.90 -8.46 -4.82
CA ALA A 57 -10.04 -9.32 -4.52
C ALA A 57 -10.54 -10.04 -5.78
N SER A 58 -10.71 -9.31 -6.89
CA SER A 58 -11.11 -9.89 -8.17
C SER A 58 -10.10 -10.91 -8.69
N ALA A 59 -8.80 -10.62 -8.56
CA ALA A 59 -7.73 -11.52 -8.99
C ALA A 59 -7.62 -12.78 -8.12
N ALA A 60 -7.84 -12.68 -6.81
CA ALA A 60 -7.90 -13.83 -5.90
C ALA A 60 -9.12 -14.72 -6.19
N LEU A 61 -10.29 -14.13 -6.46
CA LEU A 61 -11.47 -14.91 -6.81
C LEU A 61 -11.38 -15.52 -8.21
N ASN A 62 -10.68 -14.88 -9.15
CA ASN A 62 -10.41 -15.45 -10.47
C ASN A 62 -9.71 -16.82 -10.36
N ILE A 63 -8.63 -16.92 -9.56
CA ILE A 63 -7.91 -18.18 -9.42
C ILE A 63 -8.75 -19.23 -8.70
N VAL A 64 -9.55 -18.84 -7.69
CA VAL A 64 -10.47 -19.75 -6.98
C VAL A 64 -11.47 -20.38 -7.95
N VAL A 65 -12.07 -19.57 -8.85
CA VAL A 65 -13.00 -20.08 -9.86
C VAL A 65 -12.31 -21.00 -10.85
N LYS A 66 -11.09 -20.65 -11.29
CA LYS A 66 -10.34 -21.45 -12.27
C LYS A 66 -9.86 -22.79 -11.72
N GLN A 67 -9.45 -22.84 -10.45
CA GLN A 67 -8.96 -24.05 -9.80
C GLN A 67 -10.04 -24.77 -8.98
N TRP A 68 -11.32 -24.44 -9.17
CA TRP A 68 -12.40 -25.04 -8.37
C TRP A 68 -12.53 -26.55 -8.51
N GLU A 69 -12.28 -27.10 -9.70
CA GLU A 69 -12.30 -28.56 -9.89
C GLU A 69 -11.19 -29.27 -9.10
N VAL A 70 -10.02 -28.63 -8.97
CA VAL A 70 -8.91 -29.12 -8.12
C VAL A 70 -9.33 -29.12 -6.65
N VAL A 71 -10.02 -28.05 -6.20
CA VAL A 71 -10.55 -27.96 -4.83
C VAL A 71 -11.59 -29.06 -4.54
N LYS A 72 -12.42 -29.45 -5.53
CA LYS A 72 -13.33 -30.60 -5.35
C LYS A 72 -12.58 -31.91 -5.19
N CYS A 73 -11.48 -32.10 -5.94
CA CYS A 73 -10.63 -33.29 -5.81
C CYS A 73 -9.96 -33.40 -4.44
N CYS A 74 -9.75 -32.29 -3.71
CA CYS A 74 -9.25 -32.31 -2.33
C CYS A 74 -10.10 -33.13 -1.35
N ARG A 75 -11.36 -33.44 -1.67
CA ARG A 75 -12.20 -34.31 -0.83
C ARG A 75 -11.78 -35.79 -0.88
N VAL A 76 -11.09 -36.21 -1.95
CA VAL A 76 -10.76 -37.61 -2.21
C VAL A 76 -9.25 -37.92 -2.14
N ILE A 77 -8.40 -36.91 -2.30
CA ILE A 77 -6.93 -37.05 -2.21
C ILE A 77 -6.42 -36.77 -0.79
N SER A 78 -5.15 -37.09 -0.54
CA SER A 78 -4.49 -36.79 0.74
C SER A 78 -4.39 -35.28 1.00
N VAL A 79 -4.34 -34.87 2.27
CA VAL A 79 -4.24 -33.46 2.66
C VAL A 79 -2.96 -32.80 2.11
N GLY A 80 -1.84 -33.51 2.12
CA GLY A 80 -0.56 -32.99 1.60
C GLY A 80 -0.64 -32.68 0.10
N SER A 81 -1.12 -33.64 -0.69
CA SER A 81 -1.33 -33.45 -2.13
C SER A 81 -2.33 -32.32 -2.42
N CYS A 82 -3.40 -32.18 -1.61
CA CYS A 82 -4.33 -31.06 -1.78
C CYS A 82 -3.65 -29.70 -1.56
N ILE A 83 -2.77 -29.57 -0.55
CA ILE A 83 -2.06 -28.32 -0.27
C ILE A 83 -1.14 -27.95 -1.43
N GLU A 84 -0.41 -28.90 -2.01
CA GLU A 84 0.44 -28.71 -3.18
C GLU A 84 -0.38 -28.18 -4.37
N GLU A 85 -1.47 -28.89 -4.71
CA GLU A 85 -2.32 -28.57 -5.85
C GLU A 85 -3.07 -27.23 -5.70
N THR A 86 -3.41 -26.86 -4.46
CA THR A 86 -4.12 -25.59 -4.15
C THR A 86 -3.18 -24.46 -3.71
N ALA A 87 -1.86 -24.66 -3.74
CA ALA A 87 -0.88 -23.67 -3.30
C ALA A 87 -1.03 -22.31 -3.99
N GLY A 88 -1.43 -22.29 -5.26
CA GLY A 88 -1.69 -21.06 -6.02
C GLY A 88 -2.87 -20.25 -5.49
N ILE A 89 -3.93 -20.92 -5.01
CA ILE A 89 -5.06 -20.27 -4.34
C ILE A 89 -4.57 -19.63 -3.05
N PHE A 90 -3.81 -20.37 -2.23
CA PHE A 90 -3.27 -19.85 -0.97
C PHE A 90 -2.37 -18.63 -1.20
N GLN A 91 -1.48 -18.70 -2.19
CA GLN A 91 -0.57 -17.62 -2.54
C GLN A 91 -1.31 -16.32 -2.89
N LEU A 92 -2.33 -16.40 -3.74
CA LEU A 92 -3.09 -15.23 -4.18
C LEU A 92 -4.08 -14.72 -3.14
N ALA A 93 -4.67 -15.62 -2.34
CA ALA A 93 -5.47 -15.24 -1.18
C ALA A 93 -4.61 -14.50 -0.14
N LEU A 94 -3.36 -14.96 0.08
CA LEU A 94 -2.41 -14.30 0.97
C LEU A 94 -2.05 -12.90 0.46
N LEU A 95 -1.75 -12.73 -0.84
CA LEU A 95 -1.50 -11.43 -1.45
C LEU A 95 -2.68 -10.46 -1.22
N TRP A 96 -3.90 -10.91 -1.53
CA TRP A 96 -5.12 -10.13 -1.31
C TRP A 96 -5.28 -9.74 0.16
N PHE A 97 -5.15 -10.70 1.07
CA PHE A 97 -5.25 -10.48 2.52
C PHE A 97 -4.23 -9.44 3.02
N LEU A 98 -2.96 -9.58 2.66
CA LEU A 98 -1.89 -8.68 3.08
C LEU A 98 -2.12 -7.25 2.55
N PHE A 99 -2.64 -7.11 1.32
CA PHE A 99 -3.00 -5.81 0.76
C PHE A 99 -4.22 -5.19 1.46
N THR A 100 -5.29 -5.96 1.67
CA THR A 100 -6.47 -5.49 2.41
C THR A 100 -6.12 -5.12 3.86
N MET A 101 -5.15 -5.78 4.49
CA MET A 101 -4.62 -5.37 5.79
C MET A 101 -4.02 -3.97 5.78
N ILE A 102 -3.38 -3.53 4.69
CA ILE A 102 -2.92 -2.13 4.55
C ILE A 102 -4.11 -1.17 4.58
N LEU A 103 -5.22 -1.49 3.88
CA LEU A 103 -6.43 -0.66 3.91
C LEU A 103 -7.06 -0.58 5.31
N VAL A 104 -7.10 -1.71 6.03
CA VAL A 104 -7.62 -1.75 7.41
C VAL A 104 -6.74 -0.92 8.34
N LEU A 105 -5.41 -1.09 8.27
CA LEU A 105 -4.47 -0.29 9.05
C LEU A 105 -4.55 1.19 8.69
N TYR A 106 -4.72 1.51 7.40
CA TYR A 106 -4.93 2.87 6.92
C TYR A 106 -6.12 3.54 7.60
N MET A 107 -7.28 2.85 7.65
CA MET A 107 -8.48 3.36 8.31
C MET A 107 -8.33 3.46 9.83
N MET A 108 -7.64 2.51 10.46
CA MET A 108 -7.41 2.49 11.90
C MET A 108 -6.49 3.63 12.36
N TYR A 109 -5.40 3.86 11.62
CA TYR A 109 -4.37 4.85 11.96
C TYR A 109 -4.48 6.14 11.15
N TYR A 110 -5.67 6.42 10.60
CA TYR A 110 -5.91 7.69 9.90
C TYR A 110 -5.66 8.86 10.88
N PRO A 111 -4.75 9.80 10.55
CA PRO A 111 -4.30 10.84 11.46
C PRO A 111 -5.45 11.75 11.88
N VAL A 112 -5.58 12.00 13.19
CA VAL A 112 -6.72 12.74 13.76
C VAL A 112 -6.77 14.18 13.28
N HIS A 113 -5.62 14.82 13.10
CA HIS A 113 -5.55 16.21 12.65
C HIS A 113 -5.99 16.41 11.19
N LEU A 114 -5.95 15.36 10.35
CA LEU A 114 -6.51 15.38 8.98
C LEU A 114 -7.98 14.93 8.93
N LYS A 115 -8.61 14.65 10.08
CA LYS A 115 -10.04 14.25 10.11
C LYS A 115 -10.96 15.45 10.07
N TYR A 116 -10.52 16.60 10.56
CA TYR A 116 -11.35 17.78 10.82
C TYR A 116 -10.75 19.01 10.15
N VAL A 117 -11.61 19.84 9.56
CA VAL A 117 -11.18 21.09 8.93
C VAL A 117 -10.77 22.08 10.01
N THR A 118 -9.52 22.55 9.95
CA THR A 118 -9.02 23.70 10.72
C THR A 118 -9.37 24.98 9.98
N VAL A 119 -10.07 25.89 10.66
CA VAL A 119 -10.33 27.23 10.14
C VAL A 119 -9.40 28.20 10.86
N ASP A 120 -8.65 28.97 10.08
CA ASP A 120 -7.81 30.04 10.59
C ASP A 120 -8.68 31.28 10.78
N LEU A 121 -8.88 31.66 12.03
CA LEU A 121 -9.54 32.92 12.34
C LEU A 121 -8.47 34.02 12.30
N ASP A 122 -8.54 34.85 11.25
CA ASP A 122 -7.75 36.08 11.18
C ASP A 122 -8.13 36.98 12.35
N SER A 123 -7.21 37.12 13.29
CA SER A 123 -7.36 38.05 14.41
C SER A 123 -7.06 39.46 13.90
N GLN A 124 -8.04 40.36 13.98
CA GLN A 124 -7.93 41.76 13.51
C GLN A 124 -6.80 42.57 14.19
N ASP A 125 -6.13 42.03 15.21
CA ASP A 125 -5.17 42.74 16.07
C ASP A 125 -3.71 42.22 15.98
N GLY A 126 -3.26 41.69 14.84
CA GLY A 126 -1.83 41.36 14.62
C GLY A 126 -1.29 40.21 15.48
N HIS A 127 -2.17 39.42 16.10
CA HIS A 127 -1.84 38.17 16.78
C HIS A 127 -1.74 37.04 15.74
N PRO A 128 -0.90 36.01 15.96
CA PRO A 128 -0.83 34.86 15.06
C PRO A 128 -2.21 34.20 14.91
N PRO A 129 -2.56 33.69 13.71
CA PRO A 129 -3.87 33.14 13.43
C PRO A 129 -4.21 32.01 14.41
N GLN A 130 -5.42 32.05 14.98
CA GLN A 130 -5.86 31.03 15.91
C GLN A 130 -6.46 29.86 15.12
N HIS A 131 -5.76 28.72 15.13
CA HIS A 131 -6.23 27.49 14.50
C HIS A 131 -7.37 26.88 15.33
N VAL A 132 -8.62 27.02 14.87
CA VAL A 132 -9.79 26.40 15.52
C VAL A 132 -10.16 25.13 14.77
N GLN A 133 -10.14 23.98 15.46
CA GLN A 133 -10.65 22.72 14.91
C GLN A 133 -12.18 22.75 14.91
N THR A 134 -12.78 22.63 13.72
CA THR A 134 -14.24 22.52 13.58
C THR A 134 -14.68 21.07 13.66
N ASN A 135 -15.94 20.80 14.02
CA ASN A 135 -16.51 19.43 13.97
C ASN A 135 -16.81 18.95 12.53
N VAL A 136 -16.45 19.74 11.50
CA VAL A 136 -16.68 19.40 10.09
C VAL A 136 -15.59 18.44 9.62
N LYS A 137 -15.99 17.25 9.19
CA LYS A 137 -15.05 16.25 8.66
C LYS A 137 -14.43 16.74 7.35
N GLN A 138 -13.11 16.58 7.22
CA GLN A 138 -12.38 16.84 5.98
C GLN A 138 -12.91 15.94 4.85
N GLU A 139 -12.91 16.46 3.62
CA GLU A 139 -13.43 15.76 2.43
C GLU A 139 -12.71 14.42 2.19
N GLU A 140 -11.38 14.39 2.31
CA GLU A 140 -10.56 13.18 2.18
C GLU A 140 -10.93 12.06 3.16
N TRP A 141 -11.29 12.43 4.40
CA TRP A 141 -11.72 11.44 5.40
C TRP A 141 -13.12 10.89 5.09
N ARG A 142 -14.05 11.76 4.67
CA ARG A 142 -15.40 11.33 4.22
C ARG A 142 -15.31 10.42 3.00
N LEU A 143 -14.45 10.78 2.04
CA LEU A 143 -14.15 9.99 0.87
C LEU A 143 -13.56 8.63 1.27
N SER A 144 -12.56 8.59 2.15
CA SER A 144 -11.95 7.36 2.64
C SER A 144 -12.96 6.40 3.28
N ILE A 145 -13.90 6.91 4.08
CA ILE A 145 -14.99 6.10 4.66
C ILE A 145 -15.90 5.55 3.56
N ALA A 146 -16.36 6.40 2.63
CA ALA A 146 -17.25 5.99 1.55
C ALA A 146 -16.60 4.92 0.67
N LEU A 147 -15.33 5.13 0.28
CA LEU A 147 -14.55 4.18 -0.49
C LEU A 147 -14.35 2.85 0.25
N SER A 148 -14.09 2.87 1.55
CA SER A 148 -13.96 1.65 2.35
C SER A 148 -15.24 0.81 2.34
N TRP A 149 -16.41 1.44 2.46
CA TRP A 149 -17.70 0.75 2.31
C TRP A 149 -17.90 0.19 0.91
N VAL A 150 -17.49 0.91 -0.13
CA VAL A 150 -17.52 0.42 -1.52
C VAL A 150 -16.66 -0.84 -1.68
N VAL A 151 -15.42 -0.85 -1.16
CA VAL A 151 -14.57 -2.07 -1.18
C VAL A 151 -15.27 -3.23 -0.48
N PHE A 152 -15.78 -2.98 0.73
CA PHE A 152 -16.40 -4.02 1.56
C PHE A 152 -17.62 -4.64 0.85
N LEU A 153 -18.55 -3.81 0.37
CA LEU A 153 -19.75 -4.26 -0.34
C LEU A 153 -19.42 -4.94 -1.67
N TYR A 154 -18.46 -4.40 -2.43
CA TYR A 154 -18.00 -5.01 -3.68
C TYR A 154 -17.41 -6.40 -3.44
N THR A 155 -16.53 -6.52 -2.44
CA THR A 155 -15.90 -7.80 -2.08
C THR A 155 -16.96 -8.81 -1.64
N LEU A 156 -17.92 -8.40 -0.81
CA LEU A 156 -19.03 -9.24 -0.37
C LEU A 156 -19.87 -9.73 -1.56
N LEU A 157 -20.18 -8.83 -2.50
CA LEU A 157 -20.92 -9.18 -3.73
C LEU A 157 -20.15 -10.18 -4.58
N LEU A 158 -18.84 -9.97 -4.80
CA LEU A 158 -18.03 -10.91 -5.57
C LEU A 158 -17.94 -12.28 -4.91
N LEU A 159 -17.75 -12.32 -3.59
CA LEU A 159 -17.76 -13.57 -2.82
C LEU A 159 -19.11 -14.27 -2.97
N PHE A 160 -20.21 -13.55 -2.77
CA PHE A 160 -21.56 -14.09 -2.91
C PHE A 160 -21.80 -14.70 -4.29
N VAL A 161 -21.54 -13.95 -5.37
CA VAL A 161 -21.73 -14.42 -6.76
C VAL A 161 -20.81 -15.62 -7.04
N THR A 162 -19.54 -15.55 -6.62
CA THR A 162 -18.58 -16.63 -6.82
C THR A 162 -19.05 -17.91 -6.14
N PHE A 163 -19.31 -17.88 -4.83
CA PHE A 163 -19.73 -19.08 -4.11
C PHE A 163 -21.10 -19.60 -4.53
N LEU A 164 -22.02 -18.73 -4.96
CA LEU A 164 -23.28 -19.14 -5.57
C LEU A 164 -23.04 -19.95 -6.86
N LEU A 165 -22.16 -19.48 -7.75
CA LEU A 165 -21.81 -20.20 -8.99
C LEU A 165 -21.08 -21.52 -8.74
N LEU A 166 -20.26 -21.59 -7.69
CA LEU A 166 -19.43 -22.74 -7.35
C LEU A 166 -20.18 -23.82 -6.55
N GLY A 167 -21.15 -23.42 -5.73
CA GLY A 167 -21.94 -24.32 -4.87
C GLY A 167 -23.10 -25.04 -5.57
N LEU A 168 -23.50 -24.59 -6.75
CA LEU A 168 -24.55 -25.24 -7.53
C LEU A 168 -24.01 -26.43 -8.33
N PRO A 169 -24.82 -27.50 -8.54
CA PRO A 169 -24.38 -28.68 -9.28
C PRO A 169 -23.93 -28.34 -10.70
N ALA A 170 -22.87 -29.00 -11.14
CA ALA A 170 -22.22 -28.70 -12.40
C ALA A 170 -23.08 -29.18 -13.58
N SER A 171 -23.52 -28.25 -14.41
CA SER A 171 -24.21 -28.50 -15.68
C SER A 171 -23.41 -27.85 -16.82
N SER A 172 -23.58 -28.31 -18.07
CA SER A 172 -22.88 -27.73 -19.22
C SER A 172 -22.97 -26.19 -19.31
N PRO A 173 -24.15 -25.56 -19.07
CA PRO A 173 -24.25 -24.11 -19.00
C PRO A 173 -23.46 -23.49 -17.84
N ARG A 174 -23.33 -24.19 -16.72
CA ARG A 174 -22.65 -23.68 -15.51
C ARG A 174 -21.14 -23.59 -15.70
N TYR A 175 -20.52 -24.55 -16.38
CA TYR A 175 -19.10 -24.46 -16.74
C TYR A 175 -18.81 -23.22 -17.59
N THR A 176 -19.69 -22.92 -18.54
CA THR A 176 -19.61 -21.69 -19.35
C THR A 176 -19.76 -20.44 -18.48
N GLN A 177 -20.75 -20.41 -17.57
CA GLN A 177 -20.96 -19.30 -16.63
C GLN A 177 -19.75 -19.07 -15.72
N GLN A 178 -19.16 -20.13 -15.16
CA GLN A 178 -17.95 -20.06 -14.33
C GLN A 178 -16.75 -19.55 -15.12
N SER A 179 -16.56 -20.00 -16.37
CA SER A 179 -15.48 -19.53 -17.24
C SER A 179 -15.64 -18.05 -17.61
N LEU A 180 -16.87 -17.60 -17.92
CA LEU A 180 -17.19 -16.20 -18.18
C LEU A 180 -16.98 -15.33 -16.94
N TRP A 181 -17.43 -15.80 -15.78
CA TRP A 181 -17.24 -15.10 -14.51
C TRP A 181 -15.76 -14.94 -14.17
N ALA A 182 -14.96 -16.02 -14.29
CA ALA A 182 -13.52 -15.93 -14.12
C ALA A 182 -12.90 -14.92 -15.10
N THR A 183 -13.28 -14.97 -16.39
CA THR A 183 -12.75 -14.04 -17.40
C THR A 183 -13.08 -12.59 -17.05
N PHE A 184 -14.31 -12.32 -16.61
CA PHE A 184 -14.72 -11.00 -16.12
C PHE A 184 -13.89 -10.54 -14.92
N LEU A 185 -13.69 -11.41 -13.92
CA LEU A 185 -12.87 -11.11 -12.75
C LEU A 185 -11.43 -10.76 -13.13
N GLY A 186 -10.80 -11.54 -14.03
CA GLY A 186 -9.41 -11.32 -14.44
C GLY A 186 -9.21 -10.08 -15.32
N LEU A 187 -10.15 -9.78 -16.22
CA LEU A 187 -10.08 -8.57 -17.02
C LEU A 187 -10.36 -7.32 -16.16
N SER A 188 -11.41 -7.36 -15.33
CA SER A 188 -11.73 -6.25 -14.44
C SER A 188 -10.57 -5.95 -13.48
N SER A 189 -9.94 -6.96 -12.88
CA SER A 189 -8.76 -6.74 -12.04
C SER A 189 -7.61 -6.10 -12.80
N THR A 190 -7.37 -6.50 -14.06
CA THR A 190 -6.33 -5.92 -14.92
C THR A 190 -6.61 -4.43 -15.19
N PHE A 191 -7.84 -4.08 -15.59
CA PHE A 191 -8.21 -2.68 -15.84
C PHE A 191 -8.12 -1.82 -14.58
N ILE A 192 -8.61 -2.33 -13.46
CA ILE A 192 -8.58 -1.62 -12.18
C ILE A 192 -7.13 -1.41 -11.71
N ALA A 193 -6.24 -2.39 -11.91
CA ALA A 193 -4.81 -2.25 -11.62
C ALA A 193 -4.18 -1.13 -12.48
N MET A 194 -4.56 -1.00 -13.75
CA MET A 194 -4.07 0.12 -14.58
C MET A 194 -4.49 1.47 -13.99
N PHE A 195 -5.77 1.62 -13.62
CA PHE A 195 -6.27 2.84 -12.99
C PHE A 195 -5.69 3.08 -11.59
N GLN A 196 -5.24 2.04 -10.90
CA GLN A 196 -4.55 2.16 -9.63
C GLN A 196 -3.15 2.77 -9.81
N TYR A 197 -2.34 2.25 -10.73
CA TYR A 197 -0.94 2.67 -10.85
C TYR A 197 -0.72 3.91 -11.72
N LEU A 198 -1.50 4.11 -12.79
CA LEU A 198 -1.27 5.22 -13.74
C LEU A 198 -1.36 6.61 -13.09
N PRO A 199 -2.37 6.93 -12.26
CA PRO A 199 -2.45 8.22 -11.58
C PRO A 199 -1.25 8.43 -10.65
N GLN A 200 -0.81 7.39 -9.94
CA GLN A 200 0.35 7.46 -9.05
C GLN A 200 1.66 7.72 -9.81
N ILE A 201 1.83 7.07 -10.98
CA ILE A 201 2.97 7.30 -11.87
C ILE A 201 2.95 8.75 -12.34
N LYS A 202 1.81 9.22 -12.85
CA LYS A 202 1.66 10.61 -13.32
C LYS A 202 1.96 11.61 -12.20
N HIS A 203 1.39 11.40 -11.02
CA HIS A 203 1.59 12.27 -9.86
C HIS A 203 3.06 12.32 -9.45
N THR A 204 3.71 11.17 -9.29
CA THR A 204 5.13 11.10 -8.91
C THR A 204 6.05 11.73 -9.97
N TYR A 205 5.69 11.59 -11.25
CA TYR A 205 6.41 12.26 -12.35
C TYR A 205 6.30 13.79 -12.28
N GLN A 206 5.11 14.31 -12.00
CA GLN A 206 4.84 15.74 -11.92
C GLN A 206 5.46 16.39 -10.67
N HIS A 207 5.29 15.76 -9.50
CA HIS A 207 5.74 16.30 -8.22
C HIS A 207 7.25 16.15 -7.98
N LYS A 208 7.93 15.24 -8.70
CA LYS A 208 9.39 15.05 -8.64
C LYS A 208 9.95 14.69 -7.25
N VAL A 209 9.09 14.21 -6.36
CA VAL A 209 9.41 13.70 -5.02
C VAL A 209 8.75 12.33 -4.82
N VAL A 210 9.35 11.47 -3.98
CA VAL A 210 8.85 10.09 -3.75
C VAL A 210 7.65 10.06 -2.80
N GLY A 211 7.64 10.94 -1.79
CA GLY A 211 6.61 10.96 -0.75
C GLY A 211 6.65 9.73 0.16
N ALA A 212 5.49 9.30 0.66
CA ALA A 212 5.38 8.17 1.59
C ALA A 212 5.47 6.77 0.94
N LEU A 213 5.79 6.68 -0.34
CA LEU A 213 5.79 5.43 -1.09
C LEU A 213 6.85 4.44 -0.58
N SER A 214 6.47 3.16 -0.45
CA SER A 214 7.36 2.13 0.09
C SER A 214 8.30 1.54 -0.95
N ILE A 215 9.46 2.17 -1.13
CA ILE A 215 10.51 1.65 -2.03
C ILE A 215 10.93 0.20 -1.66
N PRO A 216 11.19 -0.16 -0.38
CA PRO A 216 11.63 -1.52 -0.05
C PRO A 216 10.62 -2.59 -0.44
N MET A 217 9.34 -2.33 -0.19
CA MET A 217 8.24 -3.21 -0.56
C MET A 217 8.17 -3.40 -2.08
N MET A 218 8.34 -2.33 -2.86
CA MET A 218 8.33 -2.42 -4.32
C MET A 218 9.57 -3.15 -4.87
N CYS A 219 10.75 -2.94 -4.28
CA CYS A 219 11.99 -3.64 -4.69
C CYS A 219 11.88 -5.16 -4.58
N ILE A 220 11.21 -5.68 -3.56
CA ILE A 220 11.01 -7.12 -3.38
C ILE A 220 9.88 -7.64 -4.29
N GLN A 221 8.79 -6.88 -4.40
CA GLN A 221 7.62 -7.31 -5.15
C GLN A 221 7.80 -7.27 -6.67
N THR A 222 8.51 -6.30 -7.24
CA THR A 222 8.70 -6.20 -8.70
C THR A 222 9.32 -7.46 -9.31
N PRO A 223 10.46 -8.00 -8.81
CA PRO A 223 10.96 -9.30 -9.28
C PRO A 223 10.01 -10.45 -8.92
N GLY A 224 9.39 -10.40 -7.73
CA GLY A 224 8.36 -11.37 -7.32
C GLY A 224 7.18 -11.45 -8.30
N ALA A 225 6.78 -10.34 -8.92
CA ALA A 225 5.69 -10.29 -9.89
C ALA A 225 6.01 -11.07 -11.18
N VAL A 226 7.29 -11.08 -11.61
CA VAL A 226 7.73 -11.90 -12.75
C VAL A 226 7.59 -13.38 -12.43
N PHE A 227 8.07 -13.79 -11.25
CA PHE A 227 7.94 -15.16 -10.77
C PHE A 227 6.49 -15.56 -10.51
N MET A 228 5.64 -14.64 -10.04
CA MET A 228 4.20 -14.84 -9.88
C MET A 228 3.50 -15.12 -11.21
N VAL A 229 3.80 -14.32 -12.25
CA VAL A 229 3.25 -14.54 -13.59
C VAL A 229 3.67 -15.90 -14.13
N LEU A 230 4.95 -16.27 -13.98
CA LEU A 230 5.45 -17.59 -14.36
C LEU A 230 4.74 -18.71 -13.60
N SER A 231 4.64 -18.60 -12.27
CA SER A 231 3.98 -19.58 -11.40
C SER A 231 2.52 -19.81 -11.82
N ILE A 232 1.78 -18.75 -12.12
CA ILE A 232 0.39 -18.88 -12.60
C ILE A 232 0.36 -19.47 -14.01
N ALA A 233 1.20 -19.00 -14.93
CA ALA A 233 1.18 -19.44 -16.33
C ALA A 233 1.53 -20.93 -16.49
N LEU A 234 2.31 -21.50 -15.57
CA LEU A 234 2.63 -22.92 -15.54
C LEU A 234 1.50 -23.78 -14.93
N ARG A 235 0.52 -23.19 -14.24
CA ARG A 235 -0.55 -23.96 -13.59
C ARG A 235 -1.60 -24.45 -14.60
N PRO A 236 -2.02 -25.72 -14.49
CA PRO A 236 -3.02 -26.29 -15.38
C PRO A 236 -4.38 -25.60 -15.22
N GLY A 237 -5.11 -25.45 -16.32
CA GLY A 237 -6.46 -24.85 -16.34
C GLY A 237 -6.48 -23.32 -16.22
N THR A 238 -5.33 -22.66 -16.10
CA THR A 238 -5.23 -21.20 -16.13
C THR A 238 -5.11 -20.69 -17.57
N ASN A 239 -5.61 -19.47 -17.81
CA ASN A 239 -5.51 -18.80 -19.11
C ASN A 239 -4.76 -17.46 -18.95
N TRP A 240 -4.48 -16.79 -20.06
CA TRP A 240 -3.84 -15.47 -20.06
C TRP A 240 -4.56 -14.43 -19.19
N THR A 241 -5.89 -14.54 -19.06
CA THR A 241 -6.71 -13.66 -18.23
C THR A 241 -6.47 -13.84 -16.72
N THR A 242 -5.87 -14.96 -16.29
CA THR A 242 -5.54 -15.22 -14.88
C THR A 242 -4.21 -14.57 -14.51
N TRP A 243 -3.21 -14.59 -15.40
CA TRP A 243 -1.90 -13.99 -15.11
C TRP A 243 -1.76 -12.54 -15.58
N SER A 244 -2.60 -12.05 -16.51
CA SER A 244 -2.49 -10.71 -17.10
C SER A 244 -2.53 -9.59 -16.07
N THR A 245 -3.35 -9.71 -15.02
CA THR A 245 -3.42 -8.71 -13.95
C THR A 245 -2.07 -8.52 -13.28
N TYR A 246 -1.38 -9.62 -12.97
CA TYR A 246 -0.09 -9.58 -12.29
C TYR A 246 1.03 -9.09 -13.21
N ALA A 247 0.97 -9.44 -14.49
CA ALA A 247 1.92 -8.94 -15.48
C ALA A 247 1.79 -7.41 -15.65
N VAL A 248 0.57 -6.90 -15.85
CA VAL A 248 0.31 -5.48 -16.00
C VAL A 248 0.64 -4.72 -14.73
N ALA A 249 0.19 -5.19 -13.57
CA ALA A 249 0.53 -4.59 -12.27
C ALA A 249 2.04 -4.58 -12.03
N GLY A 250 2.74 -5.69 -12.34
CA GLY A 250 4.20 -5.79 -12.19
C GLY A 250 4.97 -4.82 -13.07
N VAL A 251 4.55 -4.63 -14.33
CA VAL A 251 5.16 -3.65 -15.26
C VAL A 251 4.93 -2.22 -14.77
N LEU A 252 3.70 -1.89 -14.36
CA LEU A 252 3.37 -0.55 -13.87
C LEU A 252 4.09 -0.23 -12.55
N GLN A 253 4.11 -1.19 -11.62
CA GLN A 253 4.83 -1.07 -10.36
C GLN A 253 6.34 -0.99 -10.58
N GLY A 254 6.91 -1.76 -11.51
CA GLY A 254 8.31 -1.66 -11.91
C GLY A 254 8.65 -0.30 -12.50
N SER A 255 7.78 0.26 -13.33
CA SER A 255 7.93 1.61 -13.90
C SER A 255 7.92 2.68 -12.79
N LEU A 256 7.00 2.57 -11.83
CA LEU A 256 6.94 3.45 -10.66
C LEU A 256 8.21 3.33 -9.81
N LEU A 257 8.69 2.11 -9.56
CA LEU A 257 9.92 1.86 -8.79
C LEU A 257 11.14 2.52 -9.44
N VAL A 258 11.32 2.37 -10.76
CA VAL A 258 12.42 3.01 -11.50
C VAL A 258 12.39 4.52 -11.31
N MET A 259 11.23 5.14 -11.47
CA MET A 259 11.07 6.58 -11.27
C MET A 259 11.37 7.00 -9.82
N CYS A 260 10.89 6.24 -8.83
CA CYS A 260 11.18 6.52 -7.42
C CYS A 260 12.67 6.44 -7.10
N ILE A 261 13.39 5.45 -7.64
CA ILE A 261 14.85 5.32 -7.48
C ILE A 261 15.56 6.54 -8.11
N MET A 262 15.16 6.93 -9.32
CA MET A 262 15.73 8.10 -10.00
C MET A 262 15.53 9.39 -9.18
N TRP A 263 14.33 9.61 -8.64
CA TRP A 263 14.02 10.84 -7.89
C TRP A 263 14.71 10.84 -6.53
N ARG A 264 14.77 9.71 -5.85
CA ARG A 264 15.51 9.58 -4.60
C ARG A 264 17.00 9.86 -4.78
N ALA A 265 17.60 9.38 -5.87
CA ALA A 265 18.98 9.68 -6.20
C ALA A 265 19.20 11.19 -6.43
N ARG A 266 18.24 11.87 -7.07
CA ARG A 266 18.28 13.32 -7.27
C ARG A 266 18.08 14.10 -5.96
N GLN A 267 17.12 13.72 -5.12
CA GLN A 267 16.85 14.35 -3.83
C GLN A 267 18.06 14.28 -2.90
N ARG A 268 18.72 13.12 -2.84
CA ARG A 268 19.98 12.96 -2.09
C ARG A 268 21.09 13.90 -2.58
N LYS A 269 21.20 14.13 -3.88
CA LYS A 269 22.17 15.09 -4.44
C LYS A 269 21.83 16.54 -4.09
N LEU A 270 20.56 16.86 -3.88
CA LEU A 270 20.09 18.20 -3.55
C LEU A 270 20.01 18.45 -2.03
N GLY A 271 20.25 17.44 -1.19
CA GLY A 271 20.11 17.56 0.27
C GLY A 271 18.66 17.73 0.72
N ILE A 272 17.72 17.14 -0.01
CA ILE A 272 16.27 17.25 0.21
C ILE A 272 15.71 15.89 0.66
N ASP A 273 14.77 15.88 1.60
CA ASP A 273 14.07 14.69 2.09
C ASP A 273 13.08 14.12 1.05
N ASP A 274 12.42 13.00 1.39
CA ASP A 274 11.49 12.31 0.49
C ASP A 274 10.23 13.16 0.16
N PHE A 275 9.95 14.22 0.92
CA PHE A 275 8.81 15.13 0.76
C PHE A 275 9.14 16.46 0.06
N GLY A 276 10.43 16.79 -0.09
CA GLY A 276 10.83 18.05 -0.70
C GLY A 276 11.44 19.09 0.24
N ASN A 277 11.66 18.76 1.53
CA ASN A 277 12.22 19.67 2.52
C ASN A 277 13.75 19.54 2.64
N PRO A 278 14.51 20.62 2.88
CA PRO A 278 15.95 20.54 3.15
C PRO A 278 16.26 19.69 4.40
N ILE A 279 17.28 18.83 4.32
CA ILE A 279 17.70 17.96 5.44
C ILE A 279 18.51 18.74 6.48
N GLU A 280 19.16 19.83 6.09
CA GLU A 280 19.81 20.77 7.01
C GLU A 280 18.94 22.02 7.19
N PRO A 281 18.53 22.37 8.43
CA PRO A 281 18.00 23.70 8.68
C PRO A 281 19.15 24.68 8.45
N PHE A 282 18.91 25.72 7.64
CA PHE A 282 19.81 26.87 7.57
C PHE A 282 20.20 27.25 9.00
N ALA A 283 21.49 27.14 9.33
CA ALA A 283 22.01 27.84 10.48
C ALA A 283 21.73 29.32 10.23
N THR A 284 20.65 29.85 10.80
CA THR A 284 20.53 31.28 10.99
C THR A 284 21.79 31.69 11.72
N PRO A 285 22.60 32.62 11.19
CA PRO A 285 23.66 33.21 11.96
C PRO A 285 22.97 33.85 13.15
N THR A 286 23.10 33.22 14.31
CA THR A 286 22.56 33.71 15.56
C THR A 286 23.05 35.13 15.73
N ASP A 287 22.08 36.01 15.94
CA ASP A 287 22.27 37.40 16.33
C ASP A 287 23.47 37.53 17.28
N GLU A 288 24.34 38.48 16.94
CA GLU A 288 25.30 39.09 17.85
C GLU A 288 24.73 39.14 19.28
N PRO A 289 25.51 38.79 20.32
CA PRO A 289 25.06 39.02 21.69
C PRO A 289 25.00 40.53 21.90
N ARG A 290 23.79 41.09 21.74
CA ARG A 290 23.42 42.44 22.12
C ARG A 290 23.73 42.59 23.61
N ARG A 291 24.90 43.17 23.92
CA ARG A 291 25.32 43.56 25.28
C ARG A 291 24.22 44.40 25.91
N THR A 292 23.42 43.78 26.76
CA THR A 292 22.40 44.41 27.57
C THR A 292 23.07 45.30 28.59
N ARG A 293 23.02 46.60 28.32
CA ARG A 293 23.27 47.68 29.27
C ARG A 293 22.16 47.63 30.33
N SER A 294 22.37 46.91 31.43
CA SER A 294 21.47 46.98 32.59
C SER A 294 22.18 47.61 33.78
N ARG A 295 21.75 48.83 34.08
CA ARG A 295 21.97 49.54 35.34
C ARG A 295 21.33 48.72 36.46
N ASN A 296 22.09 48.39 37.49
CA ASN A 296 21.52 48.14 38.81
C ASN A 296 22.31 48.93 39.86
N CYS A 297 21.64 49.96 40.38
CA CYS A 297 21.96 50.59 41.64
C CYS A 297 21.77 49.57 42.77
N LEU A 298 22.84 49.21 43.48
CA LEU A 298 22.77 48.77 44.86
C LEU A 298 23.90 49.46 45.64
N ARG A 299 23.46 50.15 46.68
CA ARG A 299 24.23 50.99 47.60
C ARG A 299 24.82 50.07 48.67
N GLY A 300 26.14 49.96 48.74
CA GLY A 300 26.88 49.25 49.79
C GLY A 300 28.27 49.85 49.92
N ARG A 301 28.65 50.19 51.14
CA ARG A 301 29.69 51.15 51.54
C ARG A 301 31.02 50.42 51.82
N ALA A 302 32.12 51.14 51.58
CA ALA A 302 33.46 50.98 52.19
C ALA A 302 34.29 49.73 51.83
N ASP A 303 35.33 49.89 50.99
CA ASP A 303 36.72 50.08 51.44
C ASP A 303 37.73 49.79 50.31
N GLY A 304 38.77 50.62 50.21
CA GLY A 304 40.12 50.17 49.87
C GLY A 304 40.56 50.05 48.40
N PHE A 305 41.29 51.08 47.94
CA PHE A 305 42.58 50.95 47.24
C PHE A 305 42.67 50.75 45.69
N SER A 306 43.15 51.83 45.06
CA SER A 306 44.16 51.94 43.97
C SER A 306 44.06 51.22 42.63
N ARG A 307 43.85 52.07 41.61
CA ARG A 307 44.69 52.37 40.42
C ARG A 307 44.93 51.33 39.30
N ALA A 308 44.75 51.89 38.09
CA ALA A 308 45.34 51.58 36.77
C ALA A 308 44.74 50.37 36.03
N GLY A 309 44.43 50.40 34.73
CA GLY A 309 44.69 51.34 33.65
C GLY A 309 44.64 50.53 32.34
N CYS A 310 43.90 51.01 31.34
CA CYS A 310 43.49 50.32 30.11
C CYS A 310 44.62 49.77 29.21
N SER A 311 44.25 48.80 28.36
CA SER A 311 44.42 48.87 26.90
C SER A 311 43.23 48.20 26.23
#